data_AF-D7B5C5-F1
#
_entry.id   AF-D7B5C5-F1
#
_cell.length_a   1.000
_cell.length_b   1.000
_cell.length_c   1.000
_cell.angle_alpha   90.00
_cell.angle_beta   90.00
_cell.angle_gamma   90.00
#
_symmetry.space_group_name_H-M   'P 1'
#
loop_
_entity.id
_entity.type
_entity.pdbx_description
1 polymer ?
#
loop_
_entity_poly.entity_id
_entity_poly.type
_entity_poly.pdbx_seq_one_letter_code
_entity_poly.pdbx_strand_id
1 'polypeptide(L)'
;MERLYELNRPPEDTEALLGAGGPRVGALLRGLCGGRAVPVAGRARAVGLAEALSLADRVDPAWVAGVEGRSDRARTRLLDAGRGADLELALHMTMLLCTPCLDPADDEDVDAHAVSGALLWLACRLVGPALCGDPDREGLESLLAGGWWPLGRVDGALVATAYRGSGTRALFAAPGPEAAHTRARTC
;
A
#
# COMPACT_ATOMS: atom_id res chain seq x y z
N MET A 1 32.61 -0.01 5.69
CA MET A 1 31.20 -0.25 6.02
C MET A 1 30.45 -0.10 4.70
N GLU A 2 30.49 -1.14 3.86
CA GLU A 2 29.98 -1.08 2.48
C GLU A 2 29.25 -2.39 2.19
N ARG A 3 27.93 -2.36 2.33
CA ARG A 3 27.03 -3.20 1.53
C ARG A 3 25.96 -2.26 1.00
N LEU A 4 26.39 -1.39 0.08
CA LEU A 4 25.47 -0.75 -0.86
C LEU A 4 24.91 -1.89 -1.69
N TYR A 5 23.74 -2.36 -1.29
CA TYR A 5 23.05 -3.43 -1.97
C TYR A 5 22.59 -2.90 -3.33
N GLU A 6 23.38 -3.12 -4.39
CA GLU A 6 22.92 -3.06 -5.78
C GLU A 6 21.95 -4.22 -6.02
N LEU A 7 20.77 -4.13 -5.43
CA LEU A 7 19.72 -5.14 -5.60
C LEU A 7 18.89 -4.75 -6.81
N ASN A 8 19.08 -5.46 -7.92
CA ASN A 8 18.16 -5.41 -9.06
C ASN A 8 16.91 -6.28 -8.83
N ARG A 9 16.82 -6.95 -7.67
CA ARG A 9 15.70 -7.80 -7.23
C ARG A 9 15.69 -7.91 -5.70
N PRO A 10 14.53 -8.13 -5.06
CA PRO A 10 14.48 -8.37 -3.62
C PRO A 10 15.30 -9.62 -3.24
N PRO A 11 16.00 -9.63 -2.08
CA PRO A 11 16.68 -10.81 -1.58
C PRO A 11 15.68 -11.88 -1.13
N GLU A 12 16.03 -13.16 -1.33
CA GLU A 12 15.16 -14.32 -1.04
C GLU A 12 14.67 -14.35 0.42
N ASP A 13 15.53 -13.96 1.38
CA ASP A 13 15.23 -13.94 2.82
C ASP A 13 15.11 -12.51 3.39
N THR A 14 14.34 -11.65 2.72
CA THR A 14 14.11 -10.24 3.11
C THR A 14 13.71 -10.08 4.59
N GLU A 15 12.87 -10.96 5.12
CA GLU A 15 12.38 -10.86 6.50
C GLU A 15 13.49 -11.08 7.54
N ALA A 16 14.40 -12.01 7.28
CA ALA A 16 15.52 -12.30 8.17
C ALA A 16 16.55 -11.17 8.17
N LEU A 17 16.76 -10.52 7.03
CA LEU A 17 17.70 -9.41 6.86
C LEU A 17 17.28 -8.14 7.61
N LEU A 18 15.98 -7.93 7.80
CA LEU A 18 15.43 -6.73 8.44
C LEU A 18 15.30 -6.84 9.97
N GLY A 19 15.65 -7.99 10.56
CA GLY A 19 15.58 -8.22 12.00
C GLY A 19 14.17 -8.02 12.57
N ALA A 20 14.08 -7.34 13.73
CA ALA A 20 12.80 -7.10 14.39
C ALA A 20 11.86 -6.25 13.50
N GLY A 21 10.65 -6.75 13.24
CA GLY A 21 9.69 -6.11 12.33
C GLY A 21 9.84 -6.53 10.85
N GLY A 22 10.88 -7.29 10.51
CA GLY A 22 11.11 -7.82 9.16
C GLY A 22 9.92 -8.60 8.59
N PRO A 23 9.26 -9.52 9.33
CA PRO A 23 8.07 -10.22 8.84
C PRO A 23 6.90 -9.30 8.46
N ARG A 24 6.71 -8.18 9.16
CA ARG A 24 5.64 -7.21 8.83
C ARG A 24 5.96 -6.47 7.54
N VAL A 25 7.22 -6.05 7.37
CA VAL A 25 7.69 -5.46 6.11
C VAL A 25 7.59 -6.47 4.97
N GLY A 26 8.00 -7.73 5.17
CA GLY A 26 7.86 -8.79 4.18
C GLY A 26 6.42 -9.02 3.73
N ALA A 27 5.45 -8.96 4.65
CA ALA A 27 4.03 -9.06 4.32
C ALA A 27 3.55 -7.87 3.46
N LEU A 28 3.95 -6.65 3.80
CA LEU A 28 3.65 -5.45 3.01
C LEU A 28 4.24 -5.56 1.60
N LEU A 29 5.50 -5.96 1.48
CA LEU A 29 6.21 -6.12 0.20
C LEU A 29 5.61 -7.23 -0.66
N ARG A 30 5.17 -8.34 -0.08
CA ARG A 30 4.47 -9.41 -0.83
C ARG A 30 3.14 -8.93 -1.44
N GLY A 31 2.38 -8.11 -0.72
CA GLY A 31 1.17 -7.50 -1.25
C GLY A 31 1.45 -6.67 -2.50
N LEU A 32 2.54 -5.90 -2.46
CA LEU A 32 3.04 -5.11 -3.59
C LEU A 32 3.29 -5.97 -4.83
N CYS A 33 3.81 -7.19 -4.66
CA CYS A 33 4.15 -8.11 -5.75
C CYS A 33 2.96 -8.90 -6.34
N GLY A 34 1.88 -9.13 -5.59
CA GLY A 34 0.79 -9.97 -6.09
C GLY A 34 -0.21 -10.36 -5.02
N GLY A 35 -1.13 -9.44 -4.70
CA GLY A 35 -2.31 -9.77 -3.90
C GLY A 35 -3.27 -10.72 -4.65
N ARG A 36 -3.58 -11.87 -4.05
CA ARG A 36 -4.67 -12.78 -4.48
C ARG A 36 -5.89 -12.70 -3.55
N ALA A 37 -5.94 -11.73 -2.64
CA ALA A 37 -6.90 -11.73 -1.55
C ALA A 37 -8.12 -10.86 -1.81
N VAL A 38 -9.29 -11.42 -1.53
CA VAL A 38 -10.55 -10.69 -1.33
C VAL A 38 -10.34 -9.67 -0.19
N PRO A 39 -10.86 -8.43 -0.32
CA PRO A 39 -10.62 -7.37 0.67
C PRO A 39 -10.92 -7.86 2.08
N VAL A 40 -10.06 -7.48 3.03
CA VAL A 40 -10.41 -7.55 4.45
C VAL A 40 -11.55 -6.55 4.65
N ALA A 41 -12.76 -7.07 4.55
CA ALA A 41 -13.99 -6.33 4.64
C ALA A 41 -14.07 -5.58 5.98
N GLY A 42 -14.40 -4.29 5.93
CA GLY A 42 -15.01 -3.59 7.06
C GLY A 42 -14.48 -2.21 7.43
N ARG A 43 -13.40 -1.69 6.82
CA ARG A 43 -12.81 -0.39 7.25
C ARG A 43 -12.57 0.65 6.16
N ALA A 44 -12.63 0.29 4.88
CA ALA A 44 -12.44 1.21 3.78
C ALA A 44 -13.61 1.14 2.79
N ARG A 45 -13.97 2.29 2.21
CA ARG A 45 -14.83 2.40 1.04
C ARG A 45 -14.02 1.98 -0.18
N ALA A 46 -14.36 0.83 -0.75
CA ALA A 46 -13.79 0.39 -2.02
C ALA A 46 -14.40 1.21 -3.17
N VAL A 47 -13.55 1.75 -4.04
CA VAL A 47 -13.95 2.50 -5.25
C VAL A 47 -13.14 1.99 -6.45
N GLY A 48 -13.63 2.26 -7.67
CA GLY A 48 -12.83 2.06 -8.88
C GLY A 48 -11.74 3.15 -9.02
N LEU A 49 -10.70 2.89 -9.81
CA LEU A 49 -9.60 3.84 -10.06
C LEU A 49 -10.07 5.20 -10.59
N ALA A 50 -11.00 5.25 -11.55
CA ALA A 50 -11.49 6.53 -12.09
C ALA A 50 -12.11 7.40 -10.99
N GLU A 51 -12.91 6.80 -10.11
CA GLU A 51 -13.43 7.49 -8.93
C GLU A 51 -12.28 7.87 -7.98
N ALA A 52 -11.34 6.96 -7.68
CA ALA A 52 -10.19 7.25 -6.83
C ALA A 52 -9.37 8.45 -7.33
N LEU A 53 -9.11 8.54 -8.63
CA LEU A 53 -8.39 9.65 -9.25
C LEU A 53 -9.17 10.96 -9.08
N SER A 54 -10.49 10.95 -9.29
CA SER A 54 -11.34 12.13 -9.05
C SER A 54 -11.45 12.53 -7.57
N LEU A 55 -11.19 11.61 -6.65
CA LEU A 55 -11.21 11.85 -5.21
C LEU A 55 -9.84 12.27 -4.65
N ALA A 56 -8.76 12.16 -5.42
CA ALA A 56 -7.40 12.40 -4.95
C ALA A 56 -7.21 13.82 -4.38
N ASP A 57 -7.77 14.83 -5.03
CA ASP A 57 -7.70 16.23 -4.58
C ASP A 57 -8.53 16.53 -3.32
N ARG A 58 -9.34 15.55 -2.87
CA ARG A 58 -10.22 15.65 -1.69
C ARG A 58 -9.69 14.88 -0.50
N VAL A 59 -8.51 14.26 -0.62
CA VAL A 59 -7.87 13.57 0.49
C VAL A 59 -7.56 14.58 1.60
N ASP A 60 -7.98 14.24 2.82
CA ASP A 60 -7.79 15.06 4.01
C ASP A 60 -6.30 15.32 4.27
N PRO A 61 -5.83 16.59 4.19
CA PRO A 61 -4.43 16.92 4.46
C PRO A 61 -3.98 16.56 5.88
N ALA A 62 -4.89 16.56 6.86
CA ALA A 62 -4.57 16.16 8.23
C ALA A 62 -4.28 14.65 8.32
N TRP A 63 -4.94 13.83 7.50
CA TRP A 63 -4.63 12.41 7.40
C TRP A 63 -3.23 12.19 6.81
N VAL A 64 -2.90 12.90 5.72
CA VAL A 64 -1.56 12.87 5.11
C VAL A 64 -0.49 13.24 6.13
N ALA A 65 -0.64 14.39 6.81
CA ALA A 65 0.28 14.84 7.85
C ALA A 65 0.40 13.82 9.01
N GLY A 66 -0.69 13.14 9.35
CA GLY A 66 -0.69 12.07 10.36
C GLY A 66 0.12 10.84 9.94
N VAL A 67 0.03 10.43 8.67
CA VAL A 67 0.85 9.35 8.09
C VAL A 67 2.33 9.75 8.09
N GLU A 68 2.66 10.96 7.63
CA GLU A 68 4.03 11.46 7.61
C GLU A 68 4.62 11.58 9.02
N GLY A 69 3.88 12.17 9.96
CA GLY A 69 4.34 12.31 11.33
C GLY A 69 4.59 10.96 12.03
N ARG A 70 3.81 9.92 11.70
CA ARG A 70 4.10 8.55 12.18
C ARG A 70 5.38 8.01 11.58
N SER A 71 5.56 8.18 10.27
CA SER A 71 6.77 7.77 9.56
C SER A 71 8.02 8.45 10.13
N ASP A 72 7.98 9.77 10.33
CA ASP A 72 9.09 10.54 10.84
C ASP A 72 9.48 10.11 12.27
N ARG A 73 8.49 9.90 13.15
CA ARG A 73 8.74 9.37 14.51
C ARG A 73 9.33 7.96 14.50
N ALA A 74 8.89 7.09 13.59
CA ALA A 74 9.46 5.76 13.46
C ALA A 74 10.90 5.81 12.93
N ARG A 75 11.17 6.68 11.95
CA ARG A 75 12.52 6.95 11.45
C ARG A 75 13.44 7.40 12.56
N THR A 76 13.06 8.42 13.35
CA THR A 76 13.87 8.88 14.50
C THR A 76 14.19 7.73 15.46
N ARG A 77 13.18 6.94 15.87
CA ARG A 77 13.40 5.80 16.77
C ARG A 77 14.32 4.72 16.18
N LEU A 78 14.22 4.43 14.88
CA LEU A 78 15.10 3.45 14.22
C LEU A 78 16.55 3.96 14.17
N LEU A 79 16.75 5.24 13.88
CA LEU A 79 18.07 5.87 13.87
C LEU A 79 18.68 5.89 15.28
N ASP A 80 17.90 6.30 16.29
CA ASP A 80 18.34 6.31 17.70
C ASP A 80 18.70 4.90 18.20
N ALA A 81 18.04 3.87 17.67
CA ALA A 81 18.33 2.46 17.96
C ALA A 81 19.49 1.87 17.13
N GLY A 82 20.17 2.67 16.29
CA GLY A 82 21.25 2.19 15.42
C GLY A 82 20.79 1.31 14.25
N ARG A 83 19.49 1.29 13.94
CA ARG A 83 18.85 0.48 12.89
C ARG A 83 18.67 1.23 11.57
N GLY A 84 19.55 2.17 11.28
CA GLY A 84 19.51 2.97 10.05
C GLY A 84 19.65 2.13 8.78
N ALA A 85 20.53 1.12 8.80
CA ALA A 85 20.74 0.22 7.68
C ALA A 85 19.51 -0.66 7.38
N ASP A 86 18.81 -1.15 8.41
CA ASP A 86 17.56 -1.92 8.26
C ASP A 86 16.49 -1.07 7.55
N LEU A 87 16.35 0.19 7.96
CA LEU A 87 15.42 1.14 7.36
C LEU A 87 15.78 1.43 5.90
N GLU A 88 17.05 1.70 5.62
CA GLU A 88 17.53 1.96 4.26
C GLU A 88 17.28 0.78 3.33
N LEU A 89 17.62 -0.44 3.76
CA LEU A 89 17.37 -1.66 3.01
C LEU A 89 15.87 -1.85 2.74
N ALA A 90 15.02 -1.67 3.75
CA ALA A 90 13.58 -1.81 3.61
C ALA A 90 12.98 -0.77 2.65
N LEU A 91 13.43 0.48 2.71
CA LEU A 91 13.01 1.54 1.77
C LEU A 91 13.49 1.23 0.35
N HIS A 92 14.72 0.75 0.18
CA HIS A 92 15.25 0.34 -1.11
C HIS A 92 14.42 -0.79 -1.74
N MET A 93 14.10 -1.83 -0.98
CA MET A 93 13.22 -2.92 -1.45
C MET A 93 11.82 -2.42 -1.79
N THR A 94 11.29 -1.47 -1.02
CA THR A 94 9.99 -0.85 -1.31
C THR A 94 10.03 -0.10 -2.63
N MET A 95 11.08 0.69 -2.89
CA MET A 95 11.27 1.39 -4.16
C MET A 95 11.33 0.41 -5.34
N LEU A 96 12.09 -0.68 -5.23
CA LEU A 96 12.20 -1.69 -6.28
C LEU A 96 10.87 -2.37 -6.59
N LEU A 97 10.00 -2.55 -5.60
CA LEU A 97 8.73 -3.27 -5.75
C LEU A 97 7.55 -2.37 -6.13
N CYS A 98 7.55 -1.12 -5.67
CA CYS A 98 6.56 -0.12 -6.03
C CYS A 98 6.83 0.54 -7.38
N THR A 99 8.04 0.41 -7.93
CA THR A 99 8.37 0.87 -9.29
C THR A 99 8.15 -0.30 -10.25
N PRO A 100 6.98 -0.41 -10.90
CA PRO A 100 6.76 -1.47 -11.88
C PRO A 100 7.80 -1.40 -13.01
N CYS A 101 8.26 -2.56 -13.49
CA CYS A 101 8.86 -2.66 -14.81
C CYS A 101 7.73 -2.52 -15.82
N LEU A 102 7.55 -1.31 -16.34
CA LEU A 102 6.51 -1.00 -17.33
C LEU A 102 6.97 -1.43 -18.73
N ASP A 103 6.10 -2.08 -19.47
CA ASP A 103 6.20 -2.28 -20.91
C ASP A 103 5.63 -1.02 -21.61
N PRO A 104 6.46 -0.23 -22.32
CA PRO A 104 5.98 0.95 -23.04
C PRO A 104 4.92 0.66 -24.12
N ALA A 105 4.74 -0.61 -24.50
CA ALA A 105 3.74 -1.04 -25.48
C ALA A 105 2.39 -1.46 -24.85
N ASP A 106 2.28 -1.48 -23.51
CA ASP A 106 1.04 -1.77 -22.81
C ASP A 106 0.32 -0.47 -22.43
N ASP A 107 -0.84 -0.20 -23.05
CA ASP A 107 -1.65 0.98 -22.71
C ASP A 107 -2.17 0.93 -21.26
N GLU A 108 -2.26 -0.25 -20.63
CA GLU A 108 -2.64 -0.42 -19.22
C GLU A 108 -1.53 0.10 -18.25
N ASP A 109 -0.29 0.27 -18.73
CA ASP A 109 0.85 0.72 -17.94
C ASP A 109 0.89 2.24 -17.68
N VAL A 110 0.13 3.03 -18.46
CA VAL A 110 0.02 4.49 -18.26
C VAL A 110 -0.69 4.81 -16.95
N ASP A 111 -1.80 4.12 -16.67
CA ASP A 111 -2.56 4.27 -15.43
C ASP A 111 -1.81 3.67 -14.23
N ALA A 112 -1.07 2.57 -14.45
CA ALA A 112 -0.19 1.98 -13.45
C ALA A 112 0.95 2.94 -13.06
N HIS A 113 1.51 3.69 -14.02
CA HIS A 113 2.52 4.70 -13.76
C HIS A 113 1.99 5.86 -12.91
N ALA A 114 0.78 6.36 -13.20
CA ALA A 114 0.15 7.46 -12.45
C ALA A 114 -0.09 7.10 -10.97
N VAL A 115 -0.47 5.85 -10.70
CA VAL A 115 -0.72 5.34 -9.35
C VAL A 115 0.57 4.97 -8.61
N SER A 116 1.64 4.63 -9.35
CA SER A 116 2.91 4.14 -8.78
C SER A 116 3.57 5.13 -7.82
N GLY A 117 3.54 6.44 -8.11
CA GLY A 117 4.15 7.46 -7.26
C GLY A 117 3.46 7.60 -5.90
N ALA A 118 2.11 7.59 -5.89
CA ALA A 118 1.34 7.69 -4.66
C ALA A 118 1.40 6.39 -3.84
N LEU A 119 1.40 5.23 -4.51
CA LEU A 119 1.62 3.94 -3.88
C LEU A 119 3.01 3.84 -3.24
N LEU A 120 4.05 4.26 -3.97
CA LEU A 120 5.42 4.32 -3.49
C LEU A 120 5.53 5.23 -2.28
N TRP A 121 4.97 6.44 -2.35
CA TRP A 121 4.95 7.39 -1.25
C TRP A 121 4.38 6.73 0.01
N LEU A 122 3.19 6.13 -0.10
CA LEU A 122 2.53 5.51 1.05
C LEU A 122 3.34 4.33 1.60
N ALA A 123 3.77 3.41 0.74
CA ALA A 123 4.50 2.22 1.16
C ALA A 123 5.78 2.59 1.92
N CYS A 124 6.55 3.57 1.42
CA CYS A 124 7.73 4.10 2.10
C CYS A 124 7.41 4.69 3.48
N ARG A 125 6.24 5.32 3.65
CA ARG A 125 5.82 5.90 4.94
C ARG A 125 5.38 4.85 5.96
N LEU A 126 5.03 3.64 5.54
CA LEU A 126 4.61 2.53 6.42
C LEU A 126 5.75 1.60 6.85
N VAL A 127 6.85 1.55 6.08
CA VAL A 127 8.03 0.72 6.38
C VAL A 127 8.59 0.98 7.77
N GLY A 128 8.85 2.24 8.11
CA GLY A 128 9.41 2.61 9.41
C GLY A 128 8.54 2.14 10.58
N PRO A 129 7.24 2.52 10.63
CA PRO A 129 6.31 2.03 11.64
C PRO A 129 6.24 0.50 11.73
N ALA A 130 6.22 -0.20 10.59
CA ALA A 130 6.22 -1.67 10.55
C ALA A 130 7.49 -2.26 11.17
N LEU A 131 8.67 -1.70 10.88
CA LEU A 131 9.95 -2.08 11.50
C LEU A 131 9.99 -1.79 13.01
N CYS A 132 9.34 -0.72 13.45
CA CYS A 132 9.17 -0.41 14.87
C CYS A 132 8.13 -1.31 15.57
N GLY A 133 7.32 -2.07 14.82
CA GLY A 133 6.21 -2.83 15.37
C GLY A 133 5.02 -1.97 15.80
N ASP A 134 4.91 -0.75 15.29
CA ASP A 134 3.80 0.16 15.63
C ASP A 134 2.44 -0.44 15.24
N PRO A 135 1.36 -0.14 15.98
CA PRO A 135 0.03 -0.62 15.65
C PRO A 135 -0.51 0.09 14.39
N ASP A 136 -0.90 -0.69 13.39
CA ASP A 136 -1.62 -0.22 12.22
C ASP A 136 -3.11 -0.07 12.52
N ARG A 137 -3.47 1.05 13.18
CA ARG A 137 -4.85 1.31 13.62
C ARG A 137 -5.86 1.39 12.47
N GLU A 138 -5.41 1.82 11.30
CA GLU A 138 -6.27 2.05 10.14
C GLU A 138 -6.31 0.85 9.18
N GLY A 139 -5.39 -0.12 9.34
CA GLY A 139 -5.32 -1.30 8.48
C GLY A 139 -4.65 -1.03 7.13
N LEU A 140 -3.80 0.01 7.03
CA LEU A 140 -3.10 0.37 5.79
C LEU A 140 -2.10 -0.71 5.34
N GLU A 141 -1.36 -1.31 6.28
CA GLU A 141 -0.46 -2.45 5.99
C GLU A 141 -1.27 -3.64 5.46
N SER A 142 -2.43 -3.90 6.06
CA SER A 142 -3.32 -4.99 5.65
C SER A 142 -3.95 -4.76 4.27
N LEU A 143 -4.31 -3.50 3.95
CA LEU A 143 -4.83 -3.12 2.64
C LEU A 143 -3.76 -3.32 1.55
N LEU A 144 -2.56 -2.80 1.76
CA LEU A 144 -1.44 -2.99 0.83
C LEU A 144 -1.07 -4.47 0.67
N ALA A 145 -1.01 -5.22 1.78
CA ALA A 145 -0.79 -6.67 1.78
C ALA A 145 -1.87 -7.42 0.97
N GLY A 146 -3.11 -6.90 0.98
CA GLY A 146 -4.25 -7.42 0.23
C GLY A 146 -4.33 -6.97 -1.23
N GLY A 147 -3.38 -6.16 -1.73
CA GLY A 147 -3.42 -5.64 -3.11
C GLY A 147 -4.33 -4.41 -3.31
N TRP A 148 -4.68 -3.72 -2.21
CA TRP A 148 -5.46 -2.49 -2.22
C TRP A 148 -4.57 -1.29 -1.95
N TRP A 149 -4.70 -0.25 -2.78
CA TRP A 149 -4.10 1.05 -2.54
C TRP A 149 -5.08 1.91 -1.73
N PRO A 150 -4.78 2.24 -0.46
CA PRO A 150 -5.57 3.22 0.28
C PRO A 150 -5.17 4.62 -0.17
N LEU A 151 -6.08 5.24 -0.92
CA LEU A 151 -5.93 6.61 -1.43
C LEU A 151 -5.76 7.61 -0.28
N GLY A 152 -6.55 7.43 0.79
CA GLY A 152 -6.56 8.31 1.96
C GLY A 152 -7.98 8.53 2.50
N ARG A 153 -8.14 9.46 3.45
CA ARG A 153 -9.46 9.82 3.98
C ARG A 153 -10.13 10.88 3.12
N VAL A 154 -11.37 10.63 2.72
CA VAL A 154 -12.23 11.58 2.03
C VAL A 154 -13.55 11.65 2.78
N ASP A 155 -13.96 12.85 3.18
CA ASP A 155 -15.16 13.10 4.00
C ASP A 155 -15.23 12.19 5.25
N GLY A 156 -14.07 11.92 5.88
CA GLY A 156 -13.96 11.08 7.06
C GLY A 156 -13.93 9.56 6.81
N ALA A 157 -14.17 9.08 5.58
CA ALA A 157 -14.07 7.68 5.21
C ALA A 157 -12.70 7.35 4.59
N LEU A 158 -12.08 6.24 4.99
CA LEU A 158 -10.89 5.74 4.31
C LEU A 158 -11.30 5.17 2.94
N VAL A 159 -10.75 5.68 1.86
CA VAL A 159 -11.02 5.25 0.48
C VAL A 159 -9.87 4.38 -0.01
N ALA A 160 -10.18 3.29 -0.71
CA ALA A 160 -9.19 2.41 -1.31
C ALA A 160 -9.65 1.90 -2.68
N THR A 161 -8.69 1.66 -3.57
CA THR A 161 -8.91 1.03 -4.88
C THR A 161 -8.00 -0.17 -5.05
N ALA A 162 -8.43 -1.16 -5.81
CA ALA A 162 -7.53 -2.22 -6.27
C ALA A 162 -6.52 -1.61 -7.25
N TYR A 163 -5.24 -1.98 -7.15
CA TYR A 163 -4.20 -1.51 -8.08
C TYR A 163 -3.52 -2.66 -8.87
N ARG A 164 -3.82 -3.94 -8.57
CA ARG A 164 -3.35 -5.11 -9.36
C ARG A 164 -4.45 -6.14 -9.61
N GLY A 165 -4.45 -6.70 -10.83
CA GLY A 165 -5.14 -7.94 -11.22
C GLY A 165 -6.28 -7.76 -12.22
N SER A 166 -6.61 -8.78 -13.01
CA SER A 166 -7.72 -8.81 -14.00
C SER A 166 -9.12 -8.47 -13.46
N GLY A 167 -9.24 -8.31 -12.13
CA GLY A 167 -10.42 -7.81 -11.42
C GLY A 167 -10.60 -6.29 -11.40
N THR A 168 -9.63 -5.48 -11.86
CA THR A 168 -9.85 -4.05 -12.09
C THR A 168 -11.03 -3.84 -13.04
N ARG A 169 -11.10 -4.61 -14.13
CA ARG A 169 -12.22 -4.57 -15.11
C ARG A 169 -13.62 -4.73 -14.49
N ALA A 170 -13.76 -5.52 -13.42
CA ALA A 170 -15.06 -5.77 -12.79
C ALA A 170 -15.53 -4.61 -11.89
N LEU A 171 -14.60 -3.85 -11.30
CA LEU A 171 -14.91 -2.66 -10.51
C LEU A 171 -15.14 -1.41 -11.39
N PHE A 172 -14.64 -1.41 -12.63
CA PHE A 172 -14.86 -0.33 -13.61
C PHE A 172 -16.15 -0.46 -14.42
N ALA A 173 -16.83 -1.60 -14.37
CA ALA A 173 -18.01 -1.87 -15.18
C ALA A 173 -19.35 -1.53 -14.49
N ALA A 174 -19.35 -1.15 -13.21
CA ALA A 174 -20.58 -0.86 -12.48
C ALA A 174 -20.77 0.65 -12.28
N PRO A 175 -21.65 1.32 -13.05
CA PRO A 175 -22.30 2.51 -12.52
C PRO A 175 -23.18 2.05 -11.35
N GLY A 176 -23.04 2.65 -10.17
CA GLY A 176 -24.05 2.49 -9.12
C GLY A 176 -25.43 2.87 -9.70
N PRO A 177 -26.53 2.18 -9.36
CA PRO A 177 -26.90 1.84 -7.99
C PRO A 177 -27.48 0.43 -7.81
N GLU A 178 -27.22 -0.23 -6.68
CA GLU A 178 -28.27 -0.93 -5.94
C GLU A 178 -27.73 -1.35 -4.58
N ALA A 179 -28.25 -0.70 -3.54
CA ALA A 179 -28.19 -1.23 -2.21
C ALA A 179 -28.83 -2.62 -2.21
N ALA A 180 -28.01 -3.66 -2.08
CA ALA A 180 -28.45 -5.02 -1.85
C ALA A 180 -29.30 -5.06 -0.56
N HIS A 181 -30.61 -4.90 -0.72
CA HIS A 181 -31.60 -5.36 0.25
C HIS A 181 -31.75 -6.88 0.07
N THR A 182 -30.83 -7.62 0.69
CA THR A 182 -31.01 -9.06 0.88
C THR A 182 -31.84 -9.29 2.14
N ARG A 183 -33.13 -9.61 1.97
CA ARG A 183 -33.98 -10.45 2.84
C ARG A 183 -35.39 -10.45 2.23
N ALA A 184 -36.12 -11.54 2.06
CA ALA A 184 -35.97 -12.89 2.58
C ALA A 184 -36.87 -13.86 1.79
N ARG A 185 -36.40 -15.12 1.70
CA ARG A 185 -37.12 -16.40 1.87
C ARG A 185 -38.50 -16.62 1.21
N THR A 186 -38.52 -17.73 0.47
CA THR A 186 -39.56 -18.79 0.40
C THR A 186 -40.93 -18.42 -0.15
N CYS A 187 -41.24 -18.93 -1.34
CA CYS A 187 -42.11 -20.10 -1.55
C CYS A 187 -41.66 -20.83 -2.82
#